data_AF-A0A955ZRV7-F1
#
_entry.id   AF-A0A955ZRV7-F1
#
_cell.length_a   1.000
_cell.length_b   1.000
_cell.length_c   1.000
_cell.angle_alpha   90.00
_cell.angle_beta   90.00
_cell.angle_gamma   90.00
#
_symmetry.space_group_name_H-M   'P 1'
#
loop_
_entity.id
_entity.type
_entity.pdbx_description
1 polymer ?
#
loop_
_entity_poly.entity_id
_entity_poly.type
_entity_poly.pdbx_seq_one_letter_code
_entity_poly.pdbx_strand_id
1 'polypeptide(L)' 'MATTKPTEGPSPALFFQTVNGHMRTAALKSAIELELFSAIAEGHRTPKALATRCGGAERGLR' A
#
# COMPACT_ATOMS: atom_id res chain seq x y z
N MET A 1 -9.22 24.77 -26.19
CA MET A 1 -8.23 25.26 -25.22
C MET A 1 -7.35 24.09 -24.82
N ALA A 2 -6.11 24.03 -25.30
CA ALA A 2 -5.19 22.95 -24.95
C ALA A 2 -4.49 23.28 -23.62
N THR A 3 -4.68 22.45 -22.60
CA THR A 3 -3.95 22.53 -21.34
C THR A 3 -2.53 21.99 -21.54
N THR A 4 -1.54 22.88 -21.55
CA THR A 4 -0.13 22.52 -21.44
C THR A 4 0.14 21.89 -20.08
N LYS A 5 0.56 20.60 -20.06
CA LYS A 5 1.18 20.01 -18.87
C LYS A 5 2.45 20.81 -18.54
N PRO A 6 2.68 21.24 -17.29
CA PRO A 6 3.95 21.84 -16.91
C PRO A 6 5.07 20.85 -17.20
N THR A 7 6.14 21.32 -17.84
CA THR A 7 7.37 20.54 -17.98
C THR A 7 7.97 20.38 -16.59
N GLU A 8 7.80 19.21 -15.98
CA GLU A 8 8.46 18.85 -14.71
C GLU A 8 9.97 18.93 -14.93
N GLY A 9 10.62 19.88 -14.27
CA GLY A 9 12.08 19.89 -14.13
C GLY A 9 12.57 18.63 -13.41
N PRO A 10 13.90 18.44 -13.27
CA PRO A 10 14.44 17.27 -12.58
C PRO A 10 13.82 17.14 -11.18
N SER A 11 13.25 15.96 -10.90
CA SER A 11 12.54 15.68 -9.66
C SER A 11 13.33 14.74 -8.75
N PRO A 12 13.42 15.01 -7.44
CA PRO A 12 14.05 14.10 -6.48
C PRO A 12 13.19 12.86 -6.16
N ALA A 13 12.02 12.70 -6.80
CA ALA A 13 11.09 11.60 -6.50
C ALA A 13 11.73 10.21 -6.58
N LEU A 14 12.62 9.97 -7.55
CA LEU A 14 13.30 8.69 -7.71
C LEU A 14 14.14 8.35 -6.47
N PHE A 15 14.91 9.31 -5.95
CA PHE A 15 15.73 9.12 -4.76
C PHE A 15 14.88 8.66 -3.56
N PHE A 16 13.78 9.35 -3.28
CA PHE A 16 12.90 8.99 -2.16
C PHE A 16 12.19 7.65 -2.36
N GLN A 17 11.81 7.31 -3.60
CA GLN A 17 11.25 5.99 -3.91
C GLN A 17 12.26 4.88 -3.65
N THR A 18 13.53 5.10 -4.01
CA THR A 18 14.61 4.14 -3.79
C THR A 18 14.91 3.95 -2.30
N VAL A 19 15.07 5.05 -1.55
CA VAL A 19 15.33 4.98 -0.09
C VAL A 19 14.22 4.24 0.65
N ASN A 20 12.96 4.47 0.28
CA ASN A 20 11.81 3.80 0.90
C ASN A 20 11.46 2.44 0.26
N GLY A 21 12.27 1.92 -0.67
CA GLY A 21 11.98 0.68 -1.38
C GLY A 21 11.79 -0.53 -0.45
N HIS A 22 12.58 -0.61 0.62
CA HIS A 22 12.48 -1.66 1.63
C HIS A 22 11.11 -1.72 2.32
N MET A 23 10.43 -0.58 2.48
CA MET A 23 9.08 -0.52 3.07
C MET A 23 8.06 -1.20 2.17
N ARG A 24 8.22 -1.14 0.85
CA ARG A 24 7.34 -1.85 -0.11
C ARG A 24 7.50 -3.35 0.03
N THR A 25 8.74 -3.83 0.15
CA THR A 25 9.03 -5.26 0.38
C THR A 25 8.45 -5.73 1.71
N ALA A 26 8.64 -4.96 2.78
CA ALA A 26 8.08 -5.27 4.09
C ALA A 26 6.54 -5.32 4.07
N ALA A 27 5.90 -4.32 3.45
CA ALA A 27 4.44 -4.28 3.31
C ALA A 27 3.89 -5.50 2.56
N LEU A 28 4.52 -5.89 1.44
CA LEU A 28 4.11 -7.07 0.68
C LEU A 28 4.29 -8.36 1.47
N LYS A 29 5.43 -8.51 2.16
CA LYS A 29 5.70 -9.65 3.03
C LYS A 29 4.63 -9.76 4.13
N SER A 30 4.35 -8.68 4.84
CA SER A 30 3.34 -8.67 5.90
C SER A 30 1.93 -8.96 5.37
N ALA A 31 1.57 -8.49 4.17
CA ALA A 31 0.29 -8.82 3.55
C ALA A 31 0.14 -10.33 3.26
N ILE A 32 1.24 -11.01 2.92
CA ILE A 32 1.26 -12.47 2.72
C ILE A 32 1.17 -13.19 4.07
N GLU A 33 1.98 -12.78 5.06
CA GLU A 33 1.99 -13.40 6.40
C GLU A 33 0.65 -13.26 7.13
N LEU A 34 -0.07 -12.16 6.91
CA LEU A 34 -1.41 -11.92 7.45
C LEU A 34 -2.53 -12.56 6.62
N GLU A 35 -2.19 -13.23 5.50
CA GLU A 35 -3.14 -13.77 4.53
C GLU A 35 -4.16 -12.72 4.05
N LEU A 36 -3.74 -11.46 3.93
CA LEU A 36 -4.61 -10.34 3.64
C LEU A 36 -5.38 -10.54 2.32
N PHE A 37 -4.71 -11.09 1.30
CA PHE A 37 -5.32 -11.36 0.00
C PHE A 37 -6.38 -12.46 0.05
N SER A 38 -6.18 -13.48 0.90
CA SER A 38 -7.19 -14.52 1.16
C SER A 38 -8.41 -13.92 1.84
N ALA A 39 -8.22 -13.07 2.86
CA ALA A 39 -9.30 -12.36 3.53
C ALA A 39 -10.14 -11.49 2.57
N ILE A 40 -9.47 -10.84 1.60
CA ILE A 40 -10.16 -10.07 0.55
C ILE A 40 -10.98 -11.01 -0.36
N ALA A 41 -10.43 -12.17 -0.74
CA ALA A 41 -11.12 -13.16 -1.57
C ALA A 41 -12.34 -13.78 -0.86
N GLU A 42 -12.26 -13.95 0.47
CA GLU A 42 -13.37 -14.37 1.34
C GLU A 42 -14.50 -13.32 1.43
N GLY A 43 -14.27 -12.10 0.95
CA GLY A 43 -15.27 -11.03 0.88
C GLY A 43 -15.14 -9.95 1.95
N HIS A 44 -14.06 -9.94 2.74
CA HIS A 44 -13.80 -8.84 3.67
C HIS A 44 -13.33 -7.60 2.91
N ARG A 45 -14.09 -6.48 3.00
CA ARG A 45 -13.83 -5.26 2.21
C ARG A 45 -13.56 -4.00 3.01
N THR A 46 -13.61 -4.06 4.34
CA THR A 46 -13.37 -2.90 5.21
C THR A 46 -12.12 -3.13 6.06
N PRO A 47 -11.34 -2.08 6.39
CA PRO A 47 -10.17 -2.21 7.26
C PRO A 47 -10.51 -2.88 8.59
N LYS A 48 -11.67 -2.56 9.17
CA LYS A 48 -12.17 -3.21 10.39
C LYS A 48 -12.42 -4.71 10.20
N ALA A 49 -13.10 -5.12 9.11
CA ALA A 49 -13.37 -6.54 8.85
C ALA A 49 -12.08 -7.32 8.59
N LEU A 50 -11.16 -6.74 7.82
CA LEU A 50 -9.85 -7.33 7.55
C LEU A 50 -9.00 -7.43 8.82
N ALA A 51 -9.04 -6.41 9.69
CA ALA A 51 -8.30 -6.40 10.95
C ALA A 51 -8.79 -7.52 11.89
N THR A 52 -10.11 -7.70 11.98
CA THR A 52 -10.71 -8.81 12.72
C THR A 52 -10.30 -10.18 12.14
N ARG A 53 -10.34 -10.34 10.81
CA ARG A 53 -9.97 -11.61 10.14
C ARG A 53 -8.48 -11.92 10.31
N CYS A 54 -7.62 -10.95 10.02
CA CYS A 54 -6.16 -11.11 10.00
C CYS A 54 -5.50 -10.98 11.39
N GLY A 55 -6.24 -10.67 12.46
CA GLY A 55 -5.68 -10.47 13.80
C GLY A 55 -4.79 -9.23 13.93
N GLY A 56 -5.02 -8.21 13.11
CA GLY A 56 -4.21 -6.99 13.07
C GLY A 56 -4.93 -5.77 13.68
N ALA A 57 -4.20 -4.67 13.83
CA ALA A 57 -4.81 -3.39 14.19
C ALA A 57 -5.41 -2.71 12.94
N GLU A 58 -6.65 -2.20 13.03
CA GLU A 58 -7.34 -1.52 11.91
C GLU A 58 -6.51 -0.39 11.30
N ARG A 59 -5.77 0.37 12.12
CA ARG A 59 -4.88 1.44 11.63
C ARG A 59 -3.75 0.93 10.74
N GLY A 60 -3.25 -0.28 10.99
CA GLY A 60 -2.15 -0.86 10.22
C GLY A 60 -2.58 -1.53 8.93
N LEU A 61 -3.87 -1.89 8.81
CA LEU A 61 -4.44 -2.50 7.60
C LEU A 61 -5.01 -1.49 6.60
N ARG A 62 -5.15 -0.22 6.99
CA ARG A 62 -5.58 0.89 6.12
C ARG A 62 -4.39 1.49 5.40
#